data_AF-A0A4Q3XNA4-F1
#
_entry.id   AF-A0A4Q3XNA4-F1
#
_cell.length_a   1.000
_cell.length_b   1.000
_cell.length_c   1.000
_cell.angle_alpha   90.00
_cell.angle_beta   90.00
_cell.angle_gamma   90.00
#
_symmetry.space_group_name_H-M   'P 1'
#
loop_
_entity.id
_entity.type
_entity.pdbx_description
1 polymer ?
#
loop_
_entity_poly.entity_id
_entity_poly.type
_entity_poly.pdbx_seq_one_letter_code
_entity_poly.pdbx_strand_id
1 'polypeptide(L)'
;WHLGDVARGTPEFKALLLARLNGRKHLITGNNDDAATSADLAWESVQAYAELVVDDVRLVLCHYAFRTWNQMGKGAINLHGHSHAKLKPIPRQYDVGVDAFPYHPVTLAEILASRKRRGRSEPGSIEEG
;
A
#
# COMPACT_ATOMS: atom_id res chain seq x y z
N TRP A 1 -6.60 -5.99 1.67
CA TRP A 1 -5.15 -6.09 1.93
C TRP A 1 -4.69 -4.79 2.55
N HIS A 2 -3.99 -4.87 3.69
CA HIS A 2 -3.42 -3.72 4.40
C HIS A 2 -1.90 -3.87 4.42
N LEU A 3 -1.17 -2.85 3.96
CA LEU A 3 0.30 -2.89 3.87
C LEU A 3 0.95 -2.23 5.09
N GLY A 4 0.56 -2.72 6.25
CA GLY A 4 1.13 -2.40 7.55
C GLY A 4 0.65 -1.09 8.15
N ASP A 5 1.08 -0.85 9.39
CA ASP A 5 0.80 0.34 10.19
C ASP A 5 -0.70 0.67 10.28
N VAL A 6 -1.50 -0.35 10.59
CA VAL A 6 -2.97 -0.29 10.49
C VAL A 6 -3.57 0.67 11.50
N ALA A 7 -3.11 0.61 12.74
CA ALA A 7 -3.63 1.42 13.83
C ALA A 7 -2.68 1.52 15.02
N ARG A 8 -2.73 2.66 15.71
CA ARG A 8 -2.14 2.88 17.03
C ARG A 8 -3.25 3.00 18.07
N GLY A 9 -2.95 2.70 19.33
CA GLY A 9 -3.91 2.75 20.44
C GLY A 9 -4.02 1.42 21.17
N THR A 10 -5.08 1.28 21.97
CA THR A 10 -5.29 0.07 22.78
C THR A 10 -5.74 -1.12 21.92
N PRO A 11 -5.54 -2.37 22.37
CA PRO A 11 -6.04 -3.56 21.69
C PRO A 11 -7.55 -3.50 21.39
N GLU A 12 -8.36 -2.99 22.33
CA GLU A 12 -9.82 -2.92 22.21
C GLU A 12 -10.23 -1.94 21.10
N PHE A 13 -9.56 -0.79 21.02
CA PHE A 13 -9.80 0.17 19.95
C PHE A 13 -9.49 -0.43 18.57
N LYS A 14 -8.37 -1.15 18.46
CA LYS A 14 -7.95 -1.80 17.22
C LYS A 14 -8.94 -2.88 16.79
N ALA A 15 -9.38 -3.74 17.72
CA ALA A 15 -10.37 -4.77 17.46
C ALA A 15 -11.71 -4.18 16.99
N LEU A 16 -12.19 -3.10 17.63
CA LEU A 16 -13.38 -2.38 17.21
C LEU A 16 -13.24 -1.76 15.81
N LEU A 17 -12.07 -1.21 15.49
CA LEU A 17 -11.77 -0.68 14.16
C LEU A 17 -11.82 -1.79 13.10
N LEU A 18 -11.14 -2.91 13.35
CA LEU A 18 -11.08 -4.05 12.42
C LEU A 18 -12.45 -4.73 12.23
N ALA A 19 -13.26 -4.79 13.27
CA ALA A 19 -14.62 -5.33 13.21
C ALA A 19 -15.54 -4.51 12.29
N ARG A 20 -15.31 -3.20 12.18
CA ARG A 20 -16.10 -2.31 11.30
C ARG A 20 -15.74 -2.41 9.82
N LEU A 21 -14.58 -3.00 9.48
CA LEU A 21 -14.15 -3.18 8.12
C LEU A 21 -14.85 -4.38 7.47
N ASN A 22 -15.49 -4.16 6.33
CA ASN A 22 -16.20 -5.20 5.58
C ASN A 22 -15.25 -6.05 4.72
N GLY A 23 -15.64 -7.30 4.48
CA GLY A 23 -14.96 -8.21 3.56
C GLY A 23 -13.75 -8.93 4.17
N ARG A 24 -12.97 -9.56 3.27
CA ARG A 24 -11.79 -10.36 3.59
C ARG A 24 -10.57 -9.48 3.82
N LYS A 25 -9.92 -9.65 4.97
CA LYS A 25 -8.87 -8.77 5.46
C LYS A 25 -7.58 -9.54 5.56
N HIS A 26 -6.55 -9.05 4.89
CA HIS A 26 -5.20 -9.61 4.93
C HIS A 26 -4.24 -8.51 5.36
N LEU A 27 -3.34 -8.83 6.28
CA LEU A 27 -2.31 -7.93 6.78
C LEU A 27 -0.94 -8.32 6.23
N ILE A 28 -0.26 -7.35 5.62
CA ILE A 28 1.18 -7.35 5.46
C ILE A 28 1.77 -6.54 6.62
N THR A 29 2.48 -7.17 7.54
CA THR A 29 2.89 -6.53 8.81
C THR A 29 3.86 -5.37 8.58
N GLY A 30 3.53 -4.20 9.16
CA GLY A 30 4.42 -3.06 9.29
C GLY A 30 5.12 -3.01 10.63
N ASN A 31 6.05 -2.07 10.80
CA ASN A 31 6.85 -1.99 12.03
C ASN A 31 6.09 -1.40 13.23
N ASN A 32 4.97 -0.74 12.98
CA ASN A 32 4.11 -0.24 14.06
C ASN A 32 2.93 -1.17 14.38
N ASP A 33 2.82 -2.30 13.67
CA ASP A 33 1.82 -3.33 13.98
C ASP A 33 2.34 -4.20 15.12
N ASP A 34 1.85 -3.92 16.33
CA ASP A 34 2.15 -4.72 17.50
C ASP A 34 1.42 -6.08 17.50
N ALA A 35 1.66 -6.87 18.56
CA ALA A 35 1.05 -8.18 18.73
C ALA A 35 -0.49 -8.10 18.78
N ALA A 36 -1.06 -7.03 19.34
CA ALA A 36 -2.51 -6.86 19.38
C ALA A 36 -3.09 -6.66 17.99
N THR A 37 -2.43 -5.89 17.12
CA THR A 37 -2.84 -5.75 15.73
C THR A 37 -2.69 -7.07 14.97
N SER A 38 -1.54 -7.75 15.12
CA SER A 38 -1.18 -8.90 14.29
C SER A 38 -1.86 -10.22 14.72
N ALA A 39 -2.31 -10.34 15.96
CA ALA A 39 -3.00 -11.52 16.47
C ALA A 39 -4.53 -11.43 16.38
N ASP A 40 -5.08 -10.34 15.86
CA ASP A 40 -6.54 -10.16 15.75
C ASP A 40 -7.16 -11.18 14.79
N LEU A 41 -8.21 -11.86 15.25
CA LEU A 41 -8.91 -12.91 14.50
C LEU A 41 -9.72 -12.38 13.30
N ALA A 42 -9.90 -11.07 13.20
CA ALA A 42 -10.52 -10.45 12.03
C ALA A 42 -9.67 -10.55 10.76
N TRP A 43 -8.38 -10.88 10.89
CA TRP A 43 -7.50 -11.15 9.75
C TRP A 43 -7.69 -12.57 9.23
N GLU A 44 -7.89 -12.69 7.93
CA GLU A 44 -7.85 -13.98 7.22
C GLU A 44 -6.41 -14.46 7.01
N SER A 45 -5.46 -13.53 6.91
CA SER A 45 -4.04 -13.86 6.93
C SER A 45 -3.19 -12.71 7.44
N VAL A 46 -2.05 -13.04 8.05
CA VAL A 46 -1.05 -12.11 8.54
C VAL A 46 0.34 -12.61 8.15
N GLN A 47 1.09 -11.82 7.39
CA GLN A 47 2.44 -12.18 6.95
C GLN A 47 3.29 -10.93 6.66
N ALA A 48 4.62 -11.02 6.60
CA ALA A 48 5.47 -9.86 6.27
C ALA A 48 5.62 -9.62 4.75
N TYR A 49 5.25 -10.63 3.95
CA TYR A 49 5.47 -10.67 2.51
C TYR A 49 4.40 -11.53 1.85
N ALA A 50 3.89 -11.09 0.69
CA ALA A 50 3.02 -11.92 -0.13
C ALA A 50 3.28 -11.70 -1.63
N GLU A 51 3.13 -12.77 -2.41
CA GLU A 51 3.03 -12.70 -3.86
C GLU A 51 1.63 -13.11 -4.28
N LEU A 52 1.05 -12.37 -5.22
CA LEU A 52 -0.29 -12.63 -5.71
C LEU A 52 -0.44 -12.25 -7.18
N VAL A 53 -1.42 -12.87 -7.84
CA VAL A 53 -1.81 -12.54 -9.21
C VAL A 53 -3.24 -12.02 -9.17
N VAL A 54 -3.44 -10.80 -9.65
CA VAL A 54 -4.75 -10.15 -9.73
C VAL A 54 -4.87 -9.56 -11.13
N ASP A 55 -5.93 -9.93 -11.85
CA ASP A 55 -6.18 -9.49 -13.23
C ASP A 55 -4.95 -9.69 -14.14
N ASP A 56 -4.34 -10.88 -14.06
CA ASP A 56 -3.09 -11.26 -14.75
C ASP A 56 -1.83 -10.42 -14.40
N VAL A 57 -1.93 -9.54 -13.40
CA VAL A 57 -0.81 -8.75 -12.89
C VAL A 57 -0.17 -9.44 -11.69
N ARG A 58 1.13 -9.70 -11.77
CA ARG A 58 1.93 -10.23 -10.64
C ARG A 58 2.28 -9.11 -9.67
N LEU A 59 1.92 -9.28 -8.42
CA LEU A 59 2.11 -8.32 -7.34
C LEU A 59 3.00 -8.92 -6.26
N VAL A 60 3.94 -8.11 -5.77
CA VAL A 60 4.82 -8.38 -4.63
C VAL A 60 4.51 -7.36 -3.55
N LEU A 61 3.94 -7.80 -2.44
CA LEU A 61 3.50 -6.95 -1.35
C LEU A 61 4.49 -7.05 -0.19
N CYS A 62 4.92 -5.90 0.30
CA CYS A 62 5.68 -5.77 1.53
C CYS A 62 5.36 -4.40 2.16
N HIS A 63 5.51 -4.25 3.47
CA HIS A 63 5.37 -2.93 4.08
C HIS A 63 6.48 -1.97 3.58
N TYR A 64 7.70 -2.47 3.39
CA TYR A 64 8.84 -1.69 2.93
C TYR A 64 9.00 -1.67 1.41
N ALA A 65 9.47 -0.54 0.89
CA ALA A 65 9.82 -0.41 -0.51
C ALA A 65 11.08 -1.24 -0.83
N PHE A 66 10.96 -2.16 -1.79
CA PHE A 66 12.10 -2.96 -2.21
C PHE A 66 12.98 -2.27 -3.24
N ARG A 67 14.29 -2.46 -3.15
CA ARG A 67 15.20 -2.05 -4.23
C ARG A 67 15.09 -2.98 -5.44
N THR A 68 14.88 -4.27 -5.19
CA THR A 68 14.66 -5.33 -6.19
C THR A 68 13.65 -6.33 -5.62
N TRP A 69 12.87 -6.97 -6.48
CA TRP A 69 11.87 -7.96 -6.08
C TRP A 69 11.76 -9.10 -7.09
N ASN A 70 11.12 -10.19 -6.66
CA ASN A 70 10.91 -11.37 -7.50
C ASN A 70 10.20 -10.99 -8.81
N GLN A 71 10.68 -11.50 -9.94
CA GLN A 71 10.11 -11.26 -11.27
C GLN A 71 10.02 -9.79 -11.71
N MET A 72 10.78 -8.87 -11.11
CA MET A 72 10.84 -7.45 -11.51
C MET A 72 11.14 -7.27 -13.01
N GLY A 73 12.07 -8.05 -13.55
CA GLY A 73 12.41 -8.05 -14.99
C GLY A 73 11.30 -8.59 -15.89
N LYS A 74 10.36 -9.38 -15.33
CA LYS A 74 9.24 -10.00 -16.05
C LYS A 74 7.92 -9.24 -15.87
N GLY A 75 7.95 -8.04 -15.30
CA GLY A 75 6.76 -7.19 -15.17
C GLY A 75 6.05 -7.22 -13.83
N ALA A 76 6.55 -7.96 -12.83
CA ALA A 76 5.95 -7.93 -11.51
C ALA A 76 6.02 -6.52 -10.88
N ILE A 77 5.01 -6.19 -10.10
CA ILE A 77 4.84 -4.88 -9.47
C ILE A 77 5.04 -5.02 -7.97
N ASN A 78 5.87 -4.15 -7.38
CA ASN A 78 5.99 -4.05 -5.94
C ASN A 78 5.00 -3.02 -5.38
N LEU A 79 4.15 -3.43 -4.45
CA LEU A 79 3.30 -2.55 -3.67
C LEU A 79 3.88 -2.43 -2.28
N HIS A 80 4.05 -1.20 -1.79
CA HIS A 80 4.57 -0.94 -0.45
C HIS A 80 3.84 0.21 0.26
N GLY A 81 4.05 0.30 1.57
CA GLY A 81 3.66 1.46 2.37
C GLY A 81 4.91 2.17 2.90
N HIS A 82 4.83 2.64 4.15
CA HIS A 82 5.90 3.20 4.99
C HIS A 82 6.57 4.50 4.51
N SER A 83 6.67 4.75 3.21
CA SER A 83 7.49 5.84 2.67
C SER A 83 6.88 7.23 2.79
N HIS A 84 5.62 7.36 3.23
CA HIS A 84 4.89 8.64 3.29
C HIS A 84 4.97 9.42 1.97
N ALA A 85 4.96 8.74 0.82
CA ALA A 85 5.16 9.30 -0.52
C ALA A 85 6.51 10.05 -0.74
N LYS A 86 7.51 9.85 0.11
CA LYS A 86 8.82 10.55 0.05
C LYS A 86 9.85 9.89 -0.86
N LEU A 87 9.62 8.64 -1.28
CA LEU A 87 10.58 7.93 -2.14
C LEU A 87 10.47 8.38 -3.60
N LYS A 88 11.62 8.49 -4.26
CA LYS A 88 11.68 8.74 -5.70
C LYS A 88 11.00 7.58 -6.44
N PRO A 89 9.99 7.85 -7.28
CA PRO A 89 9.32 6.81 -8.05
C PRO A 89 10.31 6.01 -8.91
N ILE A 90 10.28 4.68 -8.80
CA ILE A 90 10.94 3.76 -9.74
C ILE A 90 9.90 2.95 -10.52
N PRO A 91 10.19 2.50 -11.75
CA PRO A 91 9.24 1.73 -12.55
C PRO A 91 8.68 0.53 -11.80
N ARG A 92 7.36 0.30 -11.90
CA ARG A 92 6.65 -0.86 -11.32
C ARG A 92 6.74 -1.03 -9.79
N GLN A 93 7.12 0.01 -9.07
CA GLN A 93 6.98 0.08 -7.60
C GLN A 93 5.92 1.11 -7.25
N TYR A 94 4.99 0.88 -6.33
CA TYR A 94 3.97 1.86 -5.95
C TYR A 94 3.83 1.94 -4.43
N ASP A 95 3.82 3.17 -3.92
CA ASP A 95 3.42 3.47 -2.55
C ASP A 95 1.90 3.49 -2.50
N VAL A 96 1.30 2.59 -1.71
CA VAL A 96 -0.14 2.47 -1.46
C VAL A 96 -0.53 2.95 -0.07
N GLY A 97 0.38 3.64 0.62
CA GLY A 97 0.11 4.29 1.90
C GLY A 97 -0.93 5.40 1.77
N VAL A 98 -1.54 5.75 2.91
CA VAL A 98 -2.60 6.77 2.97
C VAL A 98 -2.16 8.16 2.52
N ASP A 99 -0.85 8.46 2.61
CA ASP A 99 -0.29 9.71 2.10
C ASP A 99 -0.32 9.77 0.56
N ALA A 100 -0.28 8.62 -0.12
CA ALA A 100 -0.39 8.53 -1.57
C ALA A 100 -1.85 8.41 -2.04
N PHE A 101 -2.73 7.84 -1.21
CA PHE A 101 -4.16 7.62 -1.47
C PHE A 101 -4.98 8.02 -0.25
N PRO A 102 -5.60 9.22 -0.23
CA PRO A 102 -6.07 9.87 0.99
C PRO A 102 -7.19 9.08 1.68
N TYR A 103 -6.79 8.22 2.61
CA TYR A 103 -7.61 7.50 3.58
C TYR A 103 -8.76 6.65 3.00
N HIS A 104 -8.60 6.12 1.79
CA HIS A 104 -9.54 5.16 1.23
C HIS A 104 -8.82 3.90 0.72
N PRO A 105 -9.47 2.72 0.78
CA PRO A 105 -9.00 1.56 0.06
C PRO A 105 -8.91 1.86 -1.43
N VAL A 106 -7.88 1.31 -2.09
CA VAL A 106 -7.66 1.46 -3.52
C VAL A 106 -7.63 0.13 -4.22
N THR A 107 -8.20 0.12 -5.42
CA THR A 107 -8.16 -1.00 -6.35
C THR A 107 -6.82 -1.03 -7.09
N LEU A 108 -6.48 -2.19 -7.65
CA LEU A 108 -5.31 -2.32 -8.50
C LEU A 108 -5.35 -1.33 -9.68
N ALA A 109 -6.49 -1.19 -10.34
CA ALA A 109 -6.67 -0.27 -11.45
C ALA A 109 -6.34 1.19 -11.07
N GLU A 110 -6.80 1.65 -9.90
CA GLU A 110 -6.50 3.00 -9.40
C GLU A 110 -5.02 3.18 -9.09
N ILE A 111 -4.38 2.18 -8.47
CA ILE A 111 -2.94 2.20 -8.19
C ILE A 111 -2.15 2.36 -9.49
N LEU A 112 -2.47 1.56 -10.51
CA LEU A 112 -1.79 1.61 -11.80
C LEU A 112 -2.02 2.94 -12.56
N ALA A 113 -3.20 3.54 -12.40
CA ALA A 113 -3.54 4.83 -13.00
C ALA A 113 -2.90 6.05 -12.30
N SER A 114 -2.56 5.93 -11.01
CA SER A 114 -2.03 7.03 -10.17
C SER A 114 -0.80 7.74 -10.76
N ARG A 115 0.04 7.01 -11.50
CA ARG A 115 1.24 7.57 -12.14
C ARG A 115 0.99 8.20 -13.50
N LYS A 116 -0.08 7.82 -14.21
CA LYS A 116 -0.44 8.46 -15.49
C LYS A 116 -0.83 9.93 -15.29
N ARG A 117 -1.38 10.30 -14.13
CA ARG A 117 -1.75 11.69 -13.81
C ARG A 117 -0.58 12.58 -13.40
N ARG A 118 0.50 12.02 -12.84
CA ARG A 118 1.64 12.79 -12.33
C ARG A 118 2.58 13.33 -13.42
N GLY A 119 2.38 12.94 -14.68
CA GLY A 119 3.14 13.40 -15.85
C GLY A 119 2.60 14.67 -16.52
N ARG A 120 1.55 15.31 -15.97
CA ARG A 120 1.02 16.58 -16.49
C ARG A 120 1.17 17.68 -15.44
N SER A 121 2.39 18.18 -15.29
CA SER A 121 2.63 19.52 -14.73
C SER A 121 2.12 20.54 -15.75
N GLU A 122 1.14 21.35 -15.36
CA GLU A 122 0.70 22.51 -16.15
C GLU A 122 1.89 23.46 -16.37
N PRO A 123 2.10 23.98 -17.59
CA PRO A 123 3.09 25.03 -17.80
C PRO A 123 2.66 26.27 -17.02
N GLY A 124 3.51 26.72 -16.09
CA GLY A 124 3.30 27.95 -15.34
C GLY A 124 3.16 29.14 -16.29
N SER A 125 2.07 29.89 -16.11
CA SER A 125 1.87 31.19 -16.73
C SER A 125 2.90 32.15 -16.14
N ILE A 126 3.91 32.51 -16.92
CA ILE A 126 4.73 33.69 -16.65
C ILE A 126 3.90 34.87 -17.15
N GLU A 127 3.29 35.63 -16.24
CA GLU A 127 2.77 36.97 -16.54
C GLU A 127 3.95 37.94 -16.52
N GLU A 128 4.33 38.44 -17.70
CA GLU A 128 5.06 39.71 -17.83
C GLU A 128 4.02 40.83 -17.97
N GLY A 129 4.14 41.85 -17.13
CA GLY A 129 3.39 43.11 -17.16
C GLY A 129 4.02 44.15 -16.26
#